data_AF-A0A6B1DZB2-F1
#
_entry.id   AF-A0A6B1DZB2-F1
#
_cell.length_a   1.000
_cell.length_b   1.000
_cell.length_c   1.000
_cell.angle_alpha   90.00
_cell.angle_beta   90.00
_cell.angle_gamma   90.00
#
_symmetry.space_group_name_H-M   'P 1'
#
loop_
_entity.id
_entity.type
_entity.pdbx_description
1 polymer ?
#
loop_
_entity_poly.entity_id
_entity_poly.type
_entity_poly.pdbx_seq_one_letter_code
_entity_poly.pdbx_strand_id
1 'polypeptide(L)'
;MNILASQASRRVLGLGLLSGGFILFAGVIGMVAAFHEREIVDDFISLGQVLLLGSPFITSYLMAARLTETGEDPPVILAGGALIGLLTALPTVILLLFNSDEYRYLLDASLKIIPFVAASYLAWKSHAQGNETRQVAATWLVAALLIGIVSFGFALIFEVKGDLRGVLVNVDRDWVEVVTFDHRRELWTGIGLLLAASAGAGLAGVIMRILPDIPRRALLYGLGVTVLVGAFGDPVRLILPENLARDTL
;
A
#
# COMPACT_ATOMS: atom_id res chain seq x y z
N MET A 1 27.13 11.32 -7.16
CA MET A 1 25.83 12.04 -7.23
C MET A 1 24.91 11.43 -6.18
N ASN A 2 24.66 12.12 -5.07
CA ASN A 2 23.95 11.54 -3.92
C ASN A 2 22.43 11.73 -4.10
N ILE A 3 21.84 10.91 -4.97
CA ILE A 3 20.44 11.00 -5.41
C ILE A 3 19.45 10.91 -4.22
N LEU A 4 19.86 10.31 -3.10
CA LEU A 4 19.04 10.15 -1.90
C LEU A 4 18.97 11.40 -1.00
N ALA A 5 19.85 12.39 -1.19
CA ALA A 5 19.89 13.59 -0.34
C ALA A 5 19.08 14.78 -0.86
N SER A 6 18.49 14.69 -2.06
CA SER A 6 17.77 15.81 -2.67
C SER A 6 16.35 15.99 -2.08
N GLN A 7 15.80 17.20 -2.15
CA GLN A 7 14.40 17.42 -1.73
C GLN A 7 13.41 16.61 -2.58
N ALA A 8 13.76 16.31 -3.83
CA ALA A 8 12.94 15.51 -4.73
C ALA A 8 12.78 14.06 -4.22
N SER A 9 13.87 13.42 -3.75
CA SER A 9 13.82 12.04 -3.25
C SER A 9 12.90 11.90 -2.03
N ARG A 10 12.98 12.85 -1.09
CA ARG A 10 12.12 12.87 0.10
C ARG A 10 10.65 13.00 -0.25
N ARG A 11 10.32 13.80 -1.28
CA ARG A 11 8.94 13.94 -1.77
C ARG A 11 8.46 12.67 -2.44
N VAL A 12 9.27 12.06 -3.30
CA VAL A 12 8.94 10.78 -3.97
C VAL A 12 8.67 9.69 -2.93
N LEU A 13 9.54 9.57 -1.93
CA LEU A 13 9.37 8.63 -0.82
C LEU A 13 8.09 8.89 -0.02
N GLY A 14 7.85 10.15 0.36
CA GLY A 14 6.66 10.53 1.12
C GLY A 14 5.36 10.29 0.36
N LEU A 15 5.32 10.63 -0.94
CA LEU A 15 4.15 10.44 -1.79
C LEU A 15 3.85 8.95 -2.03
N GLY A 16 4.88 8.14 -2.31
CA GLY A 16 4.73 6.70 -2.48
C GLY A 16 4.22 6.01 -1.22
N LEU A 17 4.81 6.33 -0.06
CA LEU A 17 4.36 5.76 1.22
C LEU A 17 2.95 6.24 1.62
N LEU A 18 2.59 7.49 1.34
CA LEU A 18 1.24 8.00 1.61
C LEU A 18 0.20 7.30 0.72
N SER A 19 0.49 7.14 -0.57
CA SER A 19 -0.35 6.39 -1.51
C SER A 19 -0.49 4.92 -1.08
N GLY A 20 0.60 4.28 -0.65
CA GLY A 20 0.57 2.92 -0.13
C GLY A 20 -0.22 2.79 1.18
N GLY A 21 -0.10 3.77 2.08
CA GLY A 21 -0.91 3.84 3.29
C GLY A 21 -2.41 3.96 2.99
N PHE A 22 -2.79 4.72 1.96
CA PHE A 22 -4.17 4.82 1.50
C PHE A 22 -4.71 3.48 0.97
N ILE A 23 -3.95 2.77 0.12
CA ILE A 23 -4.37 1.45 -0.39
C ILE A 23 -4.50 0.45 0.76
N LEU A 24 -3.52 0.44 1.66
CA LEU A 24 -3.54 -0.44 2.82
C LEU A 24 -4.78 -0.19 3.67
N PHE A 25 -5.08 1.08 3.97
CA PHE A 25 -6.27 1.48 4.73
C PHE A 25 -7.56 1.06 4.02
N ALA A 26 -7.67 1.33 2.71
CA ALA A 26 -8.83 0.92 1.91
C ALA A 26 -9.02 -0.60 1.89
N GLY A 27 -7.91 -1.34 1.85
CA GLY A 27 -7.88 -2.79 1.94
C GLY A 27 -8.34 -3.31 3.30
N VAL A 28 -7.77 -2.78 4.38
CA VAL A 28 -8.10 -3.16 5.77
C VAL A 28 -9.55 -2.84 6.13
N ILE A 29 -10.15 -1.81 5.53
CA ILE A 29 -11.58 -1.50 5.71
C ILE A 29 -12.47 -2.34 4.77
N GLY A 30 -11.91 -3.20 3.92
CA GLY A 30 -12.66 -4.08 3.03
C GLY A 30 -13.25 -3.40 1.79
N MET A 31 -12.95 -2.11 1.56
CA MET A 31 -13.43 -1.41 0.36
C MET A 31 -12.88 -2.04 -0.93
N VAL A 32 -11.62 -2.47 -0.92
CA VAL A 32 -10.98 -3.11 -2.09
C VAL A 32 -11.68 -4.42 -2.44
N ALA A 33 -12.03 -5.23 -1.44
CA ALA A 33 -12.75 -6.49 -1.63
C ALA A 33 -14.19 -6.24 -2.09
N ALA A 34 -14.91 -5.33 -1.43
CA ALA A 34 -16.29 -4.97 -1.81
C ALA A 34 -16.42 -4.41 -3.24
N PHE A 35 -15.37 -3.76 -3.75
CA PHE A 35 -15.34 -3.30 -5.14
C PHE A 35 -14.79 -4.32 -6.12
N HIS A 36 -14.13 -5.38 -5.67
CA HIS A 36 -13.66 -6.42 -6.58
C HIS A 36 -14.79 -7.27 -7.14
N GLU A 37 -15.89 -7.44 -6.38
CA GLU A 37 -17.12 -8.06 -6.88
C GLU A 37 -17.77 -7.30 -8.06
N ARG A 38 -17.31 -6.05 -8.31
CA ARG A 38 -17.83 -5.21 -9.38
C ARG A 38 -16.83 -5.14 -10.52
N GLU A 39 -17.16 -5.81 -11.62
CA GLU A 39 -16.38 -5.78 -12.84
C GLU A 39 -16.68 -4.50 -13.64
N ILE A 40 -15.63 -3.81 -14.10
CA ILE A 40 -15.77 -2.65 -15.00
C ILE A 40 -15.77 -3.12 -16.46
N VAL A 41 -14.90 -4.09 -16.73
CA VAL A 41 -14.84 -4.82 -18.00
C VAL A 41 -14.90 -6.29 -17.62
N ASP A 42 -15.97 -6.96 -18.06
CA ASP A 42 -16.25 -8.37 -17.76
C ASP A 42 -14.98 -9.22 -17.89
N ASP A 43 -14.66 -9.97 -16.83
CA ASP A 43 -13.51 -10.88 -16.69
C ASP A 43 -12.11 -10.26 -16.88
N PHE A 44 -11.97 -8.94 -17.07
CA PHE A 44 -10.68 -8.30 -17.37
C PHE A 44 -10.19 -7.36 -16.27
N ILE A 45 -11.06 -6.47 -15.77
CA ILE A 45 -10.66 -5.52 -14.73
C ILE A 45 -11.80 -5.22 -13.76
N SER A 46 -11.54 -5.43 -12.47
CA SER A 46 -12.50 -5.08 -11.42
C SER A 46 -12.26 -3.67 -10.87
N LEU A 47 -13.30 -3.10 -10.27
CA LEU A 47 -13.23 -1.78 -9.64
C LEU A 47 -12.25 -1.80 -8.45
N GLY A 48 -12.11 -2.92 -7.76
CA GLY A 48 -11.08 -3.15 -6.74
C GLY A 48 -9.65 -2.98 -7.31
N GLN A 49 -9.38 -3.58 -8.47
CA GLN A 49 -8.08 -3.43 -9.16
C GLN A 49 -7.85 -2.01 -9.67
N VAL A 50 -8.91 -1.33 -10.17
CA VAL A 50 -8.81 0.09 -10.56
C VAL A 50 -8.50 0.98 -9.36
N LEU A 51 -9.09 0.73 -8.20
CA LEU A 51 -8.77 1.49 -6.99
C LEU A 51 -7.32 1.26 -6.55
N LEU A 52 -6.86 0.02 -6.66
CA LEU A 52 -5.50 -0.39 -6.30
C LEU A 52 -4.45 0.24 -7.24
N LEU A 53 -4.65 0.16 -8.56
CA LEU A 53 -3.73 0.70 -9.57
C LEU A 53 -3.91 2.20 -9.81
N GLY A 54 -5.09 2.75 -9.52
CA GLY A 54 -5.40 4.16 -9.67
C GLY A 54 -4.61 5.04 -8.71
N SER A 55 -4.37 4.59 -7.47
CA SER A 55 -3.59 5.34 -6.49
C SER A 55 -2.14 5.63 -6.94
N PRO A 56 -1.30 4.62 -7.29
CA PRO A 56 0.05 4.90 -7.78
C PRO A 56 0.05 5.66 -9.10
N PHE A 57 -0.94 5.44 -9.96
CA PHE A 57 -1.12 6.19 -11.21
C PHE A 57 -1.36 7.69 -10.94
N ILE A 58 -2.35 8.04 -10.12
CA ILE A 58 -2.70 9.44 -9.82
C ILE A 58 -1.54 10.12 -9.09
N THR A 59 -0.95 9.47 -8.08
CA THR A 59 0.17 10.03 -7.32
C THR A 59 1.38 10.29 -8.23
N SER A 60 1.70 9.36 -9.13
CA SER A 60 2.80 9.54 -10.09
C SER A 60 2.50 10.60 -11.15
N TYR A 61 1.25 10.69 -11.62
CA TYR A 61 0.81 11.75 -12.53
C TYR A 61 0.97 13.15 -11.91
N LEU A 62 0.52 13.32 -10.66
CA LEU A 62 0.65 14.58 -9.93
C LEU A 62 2.11 14.92 -9.61
N MET A 63 2.91 13.93 -9.21
CA MET A 63 4.35 14.11 -9.02
C MET A 63 5.03 14.53 -10.32
N ALA A 64 4.71 13.88 -11.44
CA ALA A 64 5.29 14.20 -12.74
C ALA A 64 5.00 15.65 -13.12
N ALA A 65 3.76 16.13 -12.89
CA ALA A 65 3.40 17.51 -13.14
C ALA A 65 4.31 18.50 -12.39
N ARG A 66 4.61 18.20 -11.11
CA ARG A 66 5.49 19.04 -10.29
C ARG A 66 6.94 19.00 -10.74
N LEU A 67 7.48 17.83 -11.07
CA LEU A 67 8.88 17.71 -11.48
C LEU A 67 9.12 18.31 -12.88
N THR A 68 8.14 18.23 -13.77
CA THR A 68 8.20 18.92 -15.07
C THR A 68 8.19 20.44 -14.90
N GLU A 69 7.39 20.98 -13.96
CA GLU A 69 7.39 22.42 -13.64
C GLU A 69 8.74 22.91 -13.10
N THR A 70 9.47 22.07 -12.36
CA THR A 70 10.82 22.40 -11.86
C THR A 70 11.93 22.19 -12.89
N GLY A 71 11.61 21.70 -14.09
CA GLY A 71 12.59 21.46 -15.15
C GLY A 71 13.51 20.27 -14.92
N GLU A 72 13.05 19.25 -14.18
CA GLU A 72 13.82 18.02 -13.94
C GLU A 72 13.91 17.16 -15.21
N ASP A 73 14.99 16.38 -15.33
CA ASP A 73 15.25 15.55 -16.50
C ASP A 73 14.20 14.42 -16.65
N PRO A 74 13.74 14.10 -17.88
CA PRO A 74 12.71 13.07 -18.10
C PRO A 74 13.02 11.68 -17.49
N PRO A 75 14.27 11.16 -17.51
CA PRO A 75 14.60 9.89 -16.86
C PRO A 75 14.38 9.92 -15.34
N VAL A 76 14.63 11.05 -14.68
CA VAL A 76 14.40 11.22 -13.23
C VAL A 76 12.91 11.17 -12.93
N ILE A 77 12.09 11.80 -13.78
CA ILE A 77 10.63 11.78 -13.64
C ILE A 77 10.08 10.36 -13.82
N LEU A 78 10.56 9.63 -14.84
CA LEU A 78 10.17 8.23 -15.09
C LEU A 78 10.58 7.32 -13.94
N ALA A 79 11.82 7.42 -13.47
CA ALA A 79 12.31 6.66 -12.32
C ALA A 79 11.50 6.99 -11.05
N GLY A 80 11.14 8.27 -10.87
CA GLY A 80 10.27 8.71 -9.78
C GLY A 80 8.89 8.05 -9.81
N GLY A 81 8.25 7.95 -10.98
CA GLY A 81 6.96 7.26 -11.13
C GLY A 81 7.02 5.77 -10.84
N ALA A 82 8.02 5.07 -11.38
CA ALA A 82 8.23 3.65 -11.09
C ALA A 82 8.46 3.42 -9.58
N LEU A 83 9.28 4.28 -8.96
CA LEU A 83 9.58 4.21 -7.54
C LEU A 83 8.34 4.48 -6.67
N ILE A 84 7.51 5.47 -7.02
CA ILE A 84 6.22 5.70 -6.35
C ILE A 84 5.36 4.45 -6.45
N GLY A 85 5.23 3.86 -7.65
CA GLY A 85 4.48 2.62 -7.84
C GLY A 85 4.93 1.47 -6.94
N LEU A 86 6.25 1.23 -6.86
CA LEU A 86 6.82 0.20 -5.98
C LEU A 86 6.57 0.52 -4.49
N LEU A 87 6.78 1.77 -4.08
CA LEU A 87 6.58 2.20 -2.69
C LEU A 87 5.12 2.16 -2.28
N THR A 88 4.20 2.39 -3.20
CA THR A 88 2.76 2.28 -2.98
C THR A 88 2.34 0.83 -2.71
N ALA A 89 2.94 -0.15 -3.41
CA ALA A 89 2.67 -1.56 -3.16
C ALA A 89 3.28 -2.07 -1.84
N LEU A 90 4.33 -1.43 -1.34
CA LEU A 90 5.16 -1.94 -0.25
C LEU A 90 4.37 -2.19 1.05
N PRO A 91 3.53 -1.27 1.59
CA PRO A 91 2.74 -1.55 2.78
C PRO A 91 1.79 -2.75 2.62
N THR A 92 1.23 -2.91 1.43
CA THR A 92 0.35 -4.03 1.07
C THR A 92 1.11 -5.35 1.00
N VAL A 93 2.30 -5.36 0.39
CA VAL A 93 3.21 -6.52 0.37
C VAL A 93 3.60 -6.91 1.79
N ILE A 94 3.94 -5.94 2.63
CA ILE A 94 4.25 -6.18 4.05
C ILE A 94 3.07 -6.87 4.73
N LEU A 95 1.84 -6.39 4.52
CA LEU A 95 0.65 -7.01 5.10
C LEU A 95 0.42 -8.43 4.56
N LEU A 96 0.61 -8.67 3.26
CA LEU A 96 0.52 -9.99 2.65
C LEU A 96 1.52 -10.98 3.25
N LEU A 97 2.77 -10.54 3.42
CA LEU A 97 3.81 -11.34 4.06
C LEU A 97 3.41 -11.67 5.49
N PHE A 98 2.95 -10.68 6.28
CA PHE A 98 2.49 -10.93 7.65
C PHE A 98 1.29 -11.87 7.76
N ASN A 99 0.43 -11.91 6.75
CA ASN A 99 -0.72 -12.80 6.72
C ASN A 99 -0.35 -14.26 6.37
N SER A 100 0.86 -14.50 5.85
CA SER A 100 1.31 -15.86 5.53
C SER A 100 1.74 -16.63 6.77
N ASP A 101 1.35 -17.91 6.86
CA ASP A 101 1.66 -18.77 8.01
C ASP A 101 3.17 -18.91 8.25
N GLU A 102 3.98 -18.85 7.18
CA GLU A 102 5.45 -18.89 7.25
C GLU A 102 6.05 -17.68 7.99
N TYR A 103 5.47 -16.50 7.84
CA TYR A 103 5.97 -15.28 8.48
C TYR A 103 5.43 -15.06 9.88
N ARG A 104 4.46 -15.85 10.36
CA ARG A 104 4.06 -15.84 11.78
C ARG A 104 5.23 -16.17 12.68
N TYR A 105 6.10 -17.10 12.26
CA TYR A 105 7.32 -17.46 12.97
C TYR A 105 8.34 -16.30 12.98
N LEU A 106 8.51 -15.61 11.85
CA LEU A 106 9.40 -14.46 11.74
C LEU A 106 8.88 -13.23 12.50
N LEU A 107 7.56 -12.99 12.50
CA LEU A 107 6.92 -11.94 13.30
C LEU A 107 7.14 -12.23 14.80
N ASP A 108 6.84 -13.44 15.24
CA ASP A 108 7.07 -13.88 16.63
C ASP A 108 8.54 -13.73 17.02
N ALA A 109 9.47 -14.16 16.16
CA ALA A 109 10.90 -13.97 16.37
C ALA A 109 11.29 -12.48 16.39
N SER A 110 10.76 -11.65 15.48
CA SER A 110 11.08 -10.22 15.40
C SER A 110 10.55 -9.44 16.61
N LEU A 111 9.35 -9.77 17.10
CA LEU A 111 8.78 -9.20 18.32
C LEU A 111 9.61 -9.56 19.55
N LYS A 112 10.34 -10.69 19.52
CA LYS A 112 11.29 -11.08 20.57
C LYS A 112 12.67 -10.43 20.41
N ILE A 113 13.14 -10.24 19.17
CA ILE A 113 14.50 -9.74 18.86
C ILE A 113 14.60 -8.21 18.84
N ILE A 114 13.61 -7.50 18.28
CA ILE A 114 13.61 -6.03 18.16
C ILE A 114 13.79 -5.33 19.52
N PRO A 115 13.12 -5.76 20.61
CA PRO A 115 13.32 -5.20 21.94
C PRO A 115 14.75 -5.31 22.42
N PHE A 116 15.38 -6.46 22.18
CA PHE A 116 16.74 -6.73 22.59
C PHE A 116 17.74 -5.86 21.83
N VAL A 117 17.55 -5.71 20.52
CA VAL A 117 18.39 -4.85 19.68
C VAL A 117 18.20 -3.38 20.04
N ALA A 118 16.97 -2.92 20.23
CA ALA A 118 16.66 -1.55 20.63
C ALA A 118 17.22 -1.20 22.01
N ALA A 119 17.08 -2.08 23.00
CA ALA A 119 17.66 -1.92 24.33
C ALA A 119 19.20 -1.84 24.24
N SER A 120 19.82 -2.74 23.47
CA SER A 120 21.27 -2.77 23.27
C SER A 120 21.79 -1.49 22.59
N TYR A 121 21.07 -0.98 21.59
CA TYR A 121 21.39 0.29 20.93
C TYR A 121 21.30 1.50 21.88
N LEU A 122 20.24 1.57 22.69
CA LEU A 122 20.06 2.65 23.66
C LEU A 122 21.15 2.65 24.74
N ALA A 123 21.56 1.48 25.22
CA ALA A 123 22.67 1.37 26.17
C ALA A 123 24.02 1.75 25.55
N TRP A 124 24.29 1.32 24.32
CA TRP A 124 25.48 1.74 23.59
C TRP A 124 25.53 3.26 23.42
N LYS A 125 24.40 3.89 23.05
CA LYS A 125 24.29 5.34 22.92
C LYS A 125 24.49 6.07 24.25
N SER A 126 23.94 5.53 25.35
CA SER A 126 24.14 6.08 26.70
C SER A 126 25.61 6.03 27.13
N HIS A 127 26.31 4.94 26.84
CA HIS A 127 27.75 4.82 27.09
C HIS A 127 28.58 5.81 26.26
N ALA A 128 28.21 6.03 24.99
CA ALA A 128 28.88 6.99 24.11
C ALA A 128 28.74 8.46 24.58
N GLN A 129 27.76 8.77 25.43
CA GLN A 129 27.55 10.09 26.01
C GLN A 129 28.34 10.33 27.32
N GLY A 130 29.17 9.38 27.75
CA GLY A 130 30.01 9.52 28.94
C GLY A 130 29.30 9.28 30.26
N ASN A 131 28.11 8.64 30.24
CA ASN A 131 27.40 8.26 31.45
C ASN A 131 28.15 7.16 32.23
N GLU A 132 28.04 7.20 33.56
CA GLU A 132 28.60 6.15 34.43
C GLU A 132 28.03 4.77 34.10
N THR A 133 28.85 3.73 34.22
CA THR A 133 28.49 2.33 33.89
C THR A 133 27.21 1.86 34.60
N ARG A 134 26.96 2.36 35.82
CA ARG A 134 25.72 2.08 36.58
C ARG A 134 24.48 2.70 35.94
N GLN A 135 24.60 3.91 35.38
CA GLN A 135 23.50 4.58 34.69
C GLN A 135 23.21 3.94 33.32
N VAL A 136 24.25 3.47 32.62
CA VAL A 136 24.09 2.70 31.36
C VAL A 136 23.36 1.38 31.63
N ALA A 137 23.74 0.66 32.68
CA ALA A 137 23.09 -0.59 33.08
C ALA A 137 21.63 -0.37 33.50
N ALA A 138 21.34 0.68 34.28
CA ALA A 138 19.98 1.05 34.66
C ALA A 138 19.13 1.44 33.43
N THR A 139 19.70 2.21 32.49
CA THR A 139 19.02 2.58 31.23
C THR A 139 18.70 1.33 30.39
N TRP A 140 19.64 0.38 30.32
CA TRP A 140 19.43 -0.88 29.61
C TRP A 140 18.32 -1.72 30.24
N LEU A 141 18.34 -1.89 31.57
CA LEU A 141 17.33 -2.66 32.29
C LEU A 141 15.94 -2.02 32.18
N VAL A 142 15.83 -0.70 32.32
CA VAL A 142 14.55 0.01 32.18
C VAL A 142 14.03 -0.07 30.74
N ALA A 143 14.89 0.12 29.74
CA ALA A 143 14.50 -0.01 28.33
C ALA A 143 14.09 -1.45 27.99
N ALA A 144 14.87 -2.44 28.41
CA ALA A 144 14.55 -3.85 28.19
C ALA A 144 13.24 -4.26 28.89
N LEU A 145 13.00 -3.76 30.12
CA LEU A 145 11.77 -4.00 30.85
C LEU A 145 10.57 -3.34 30.15
N LEU A 146 10.67 -2.05 29.79
CA LEU A 146 9.57 -1.32 29.14
C LEU A 146 9.25 -1.91 27.77
N ILE A 147 10.26 -2.15 26.93
CA ILE A 147 10.05 -2.73 25.60
C ILE A 147 9.60 -4.18 25.73
N GLY A 148 10.12 -4.93 26.72
CA GLY A 148 9.67 -6.28 27.04
C GLY A 148 8.20 -6.33 27.46
N ILE A 149 7.74 -5.41 28.31
CA ILE A 149 6.33 -5.29 28.72
C ILE A 149 5.45 -4.92 27.52
N VAL A 150 5.87 -3.97 26.67
CA VAL A 150 5.11 -3.59 25.48
C VAL A 150 5.02 -4.76 24.49
N SER A 151 6.12 -5.46 24.27
CA SER A 151 6.18 -6.60 23.33
C SER A 151 5.44 -7.81 23.86
N PHE A 152 5.51 -8.07 25.18
CA PHE A 152 4.74 -9.12 25.83
C PHE A 152 3.25 -8.78 25.85
N GLY A 153 2.87 -7.54 26.12
CA GLY A 153 1.48 -7.08 26.02
C GLY A 153 0.95 -7.24 24.59
N PHE A 154 1.76 -6.89 23.59
CA PHE A 154 1.43 -7.10 22.18
C PHE A 154 1.31 -8.61 21.87
N ALA A 155 2.29 -9.42 22.24
CA ALA A 155 2.25 -10.88 22.06
C ALA A 155 1.04 -11.53 22.76
N LEU A 156 0.71 -11.08 23.96
CA LEU A 156 -0.41 -11.59 24.75
C LEU A 156 -1.76 -11.15 24.16
N ILE A 157 -1.87 -9.95 23.59
CA ILE A 157 -3.03 -9.55 22.78
C ILE A 157 -3.19 -10.49 21.58
N PHE A 158 -2.09 -10.84 20.91
CA PHE A 158 -2.11 -11.74 19.75
C PHE A 158 -2.39 -13.20 20.14
N GLU A 159 -1.90 -13.65 21.29
CA GLU A 159 -2.06 -15.02 21.77
C GLU A 159 -3.43 -15.26 22.43
N VAL A 160 -3.95 -14.30 23.21
CA VAL A 160 -5.27 -14.41 23.86
C VAL A 160 -6.42 -14.23 22.87
N LYS A 161 -6.27 -13.40 21.83
CA LYS A 161 -7.29 -13.29 20.77
C LYS A 161 -7.10 -14.30 19.63
N GLY A 162 -6.02 -15.06 19.61
CA GLY A 162 -5.84 -16.31 18.85
C GLY A 162 -5.86 -16.22 17.32
N ASP A 163 -6.36 -15.13 16.74
CA ASP A 163 -6.45 -14.96 15.32
C ASP A 163 -6.24 -13.48 15.00
N LEU A 164 -5.16 -13.16 14.29
CA LEU A 164 -5.00 -11.85 13.63
C LEU A 164 -6.22 -11.55 12.75
N ARG A 165 -6.91 -12.59 12.26
CA ARG A 165 -8.21 -12.48 11.58
C ARG A 165 -9.30 -11.83 12.43
N GLY A 166 -9.20 -11.85 13.76
CA GLY A 166 -10.15 -11.20 14.66
C GLY A 166 -9.89 -9.70 14.90
N VAL A 167 -8.73 -9.18 14.48
CA VAL A 167 -8.37 -7.74 14.56
C VAL A 167 -8.25 -7.13 13.16
N LEU A 168 -7.76 -7.90 12.21
CA LEU A 168 -7.81 -7.65 10.76
C LEU A 168 -9.08 -8.27 10.16
N VAL A 169 -10.23 -8.13 10.83
CA VAL A 169 -11.51 -8.79 10.47
C VAL A 169 -11.93 -8.56 9.02
N ASN A 170 -11.42 -7.52 8.36
CA ASN A 170 -11.71 -7.22 6.95
C ASN A 170 -10.57 -7.51 5.96
N VAL A 171 -9.44 -8.06 6.41
CA VAL A 171 -8.48 -8.67 5.48
C VAL A 171 -8.99 -10.09 5.20
N ASP A 172 -10.12 -10.17 4.49
CA ASP A 172 -10.74 -11.44 4.11
C ASP A 172 -9.94 -12.12 2.99
N ARG A 173 -10.26 -13.39 2.72
CA ARG A 173 -9.72 -14.16 1.58
C ARG A 173 -9.84 -13.38 0.28
N ASP A 174 -10.95 -12.66 0.11
CA ASP A 174 -11.25 -11.91 -1.10
C ASP A 174 -10.25 -10.77 -1.28
N TRP A 175 -9.87 -10.06 -0.20
CA TRP A 175 -8.85 -9.01 -0.28
C TRP A 175 -7.50 -9.56 -0.77
N VAL A 176 -7.06 -10.71 -0.24
CA VAL A 176 -5.80 -11.34 -0.67
C VAL A 176 -5.88 -11.69 -2.14
N GLU A 177 -7.02 -12.19 -2.60
CA GLU A 177 -7.27 -12.54 -4.00
C GLU A 177 -7.15 -11.31 -4.90
N VAL A 178 -7.81 -10.19 -4.58
CA VAL A 178 -7.71 -8.94 -5.36
C VAL A 178 -6.27 -8.47 -5.50
N VAL A 179 -5.56 -8.41 -4.38
CA VAL A 179 -4.21 -7.84 -4.31
C VAL A 179 -3.18 -8.73 -4.99
N THR A 180 -3.40 -10.05 -4.96
CA THR A 180 -2.55 -11.03 -5.65
C THR A 180 -2.99 -11.28 -7.10
N PHE A 181 -3.98 -10.54 -7.61
CA PHE A 181 -4.56 -10.72 -8.93
C PHE A 181 -4.94 -12.19 -9.18
N ASP A 182 -5.72 -12.75 -8.26
CA ASP A 182 -6.22 -14.13 -8.29
C ASP A 182 -5.14 -15.23 -8.11
N HIS A 183 -3.88 -14.85 -7.87
CA HIS A 183 -2.77 -15.79 -7.60
C HIS A 183 -2.60 -16.12 -6.12
N ARG A 184 -3.71 -16.30 -5.39
CA ARG A 184 -3.71 -16.51 -3.93
C ARG A 184 -2.86 -17.70 -3.48
N ARG A 185 -2.77 -18.77 -4.27
CA ARG A 185 -2.02 -20.00 -3.92
C ARG A 185 -0.51 -19.81 -4.05
N GLU A 186 -0.07 -18.89 -4.90
CA GLU A 186 1.33 -18.62 -5.19
C GLU A 186 1.65 -17.20 -4.73
N LEU A 187 1.78 -17.03 -3.41
CA LEU A 187 1.99 -15.72 -2.77
C LEU A 187 3.09 -14.90 -3.44
N TRP A 188 4.22 -15.53 -3.79
CA TRP A 188 5.34 -14.88 -4.44
C TRP A 188 5.00 -14.38 -5.86
N THR A 189 4.22 -15.14 -6.62
CA THR A 189 3.71 -14.74 -7.93
C THR A 189 2.79 -13.53 -7.77
N GLY A 190 1.85 -13.58 -6.81
CA GLY A 190 0.95 -12.46 -6.50
C GLY A 190 1.68 -11.19 -6.06
N ILE A 191 2.68 -11.30 -5.18
CA ILE A 191 3.53 -10.17 -4.75
C ILE A 191 4.31 -9.59 -5.94
N GLY A 192 4.92 -10.46 -6.76
CA GLY A 192 5.65 -10.03 -7.95
C GLY A 192 4.76 -9.27 -8.92
N LEU A 193 3.55 -9.78 -9.15
CA LEU A 193 2.56 -9.17 -10.04
C LEU A 193 2.05 -7.83 -9.49
N LEU A 194 1.79 -7.74 -8.17
CA LEU A 194 1.43 -6.48 -7.50
C LEU A 194 2.50 -5.41 -7.64
N LEU A 195 3.76 -5.76 -7.40
CA LEU A 195 4.89 -4.84 -7.54
C LEU A 195 5.03 -4.37 -8.99
N ALA A 196 4.97 -5.31 -9.95
CA ALA A 196 5.09 -5.00 -11.36
C ALA A 196 3.92 -4.13 -11.86
N ALA A 197 2.68 -4.48 -11.51
CA ALA A 197 1.49 -3.74 -11.90
C ALA A 197 1.46 -2.34 -11.27
N SER A 198 1.86 -2.21 -10.00
CA SER A 198 1.91 -0.90 -9.33
C SER A 198 3.02 -0.01 -9.91
N ALA A 199 4.20 -0.58 -10.21
CA ALA A 199 5.28 0.13 -10.91
C ALA A 199 4.85 0.55 -12.32
N GLY A 200 4.18 -0.34 -13.05
CA GLY A 200 3.61 -0.07 -14.38
C GLY A 200 2.56 1.04 -14.34
N ALA A 201 1.66 1.03 -13.35
CA ALA A 201 0.69 2.08 -13.14
C ALA A 201 1.35 3.43 -12.81
N GLY A 202 2.39 3.43 -11.99
CA GLY A 202 3.20 4.62 -11.70
C GLY A 202 3.86 5.20 -12.96
N LEU A 203 4.48 4.35 -13.79
CA LEU A 203 5.04 4.74 -15.08
C LEU A 203 3.96 5.27 -16.04
N ALA A 204 2.82 4.60 -16.13
CA ALA A 204 1.69 5.04 -16.96
C ALA A 204 1.21 6.43 -16.53
N GLY A 205 1.15 6.72 -15.22
CA GLY A 205 0.83 8.04 -14.70
C GLY A 205 1.81 9.12 -15.16
N VAL A 206 3.12 8.81 -15.16
CA VAL A 206 4.15 9.73 -15.68
C VAL A 206 4.02 9.93 -17.18
N ILE A 207 3.92 8.86 -17.97
CA ILE A 207 3.79 8.91 -19.43
C ILE A 207 2.55 9.73 -19.82
N MET A 208 1.44 9.48 -19.13
CA MET A 208 0.20 10.22 -19.35
C MET A 208 0.39 11.72 -19.14
N ARG A 209 1.22 12.14 -18.19
CA ARG A 209 1.51 13.55 -17.97
C ARG A 209 2.33 14.17 -19.10
N ILE A 210 3.31 13.43 -19.61
CA ILE A 210 4.22 13.87 -20.68
C ILE A 210 3.50 13.97 -22.04
N LEU A 211 2.41 13.23 -22.23
CA LEU A 211 1.61 13.30 -23.45
C LEU A 211 1.13 14.74 -23.77
N PRO A 212 1.01 15.08 -25.06
CA PRO A 212 0.43 16.35 -25.50
C PRO A 212 -0.98 16.55 -24.92
N ASP A 213 -1.40 17.81 -24.79
CA ASP A 213 -2.63 18.17 -24.08
C ASP A 213 -3.89 17.50 -24.65
N ILE A 214 -3.98 17.35 -25.97
CA ILE A 214 -5.14 16.76 -26.66
C ILE A 214 -5.29 15.27 -26.32
N PRO A 215 -4.33 14.37 -26.63
CA PRO A 215 -4.46 12.95 -26.32
C PRO A 215 -4.55 12.70 -24.81
N ARG A 216 -3.82 13.47 -23.99
CA ARG A 216 -3.88 13.35 -22.52
C ARG A 216 -5.28 13.58 -21.99
N ARG A 217 -5.95 14.68 -22.40
CA ARG A 217 -7.32 14.98 -21.97
C ARG A 217 -8.31 13.94 -22.47
N ALA A 218 -8.20 13.55 -23.75
CA ALA A 218 -9.08 12.54 -24.33
C ALA A 218 -9.00 11.21 -23.56
N LEU A 219 -7.78 10.73 -23.27
CA LEU A 219 -7.57 9.50 -22.51
C LEU A 219 -8.04 9.63 -21.05
N LEU A 220 -7.80 10.76 -20.38
CA LEU A 220 -8.25 10.96 -18.99
C LEU A 220 -9.78 10.99 -18.90
N TYR A 221 -10.45 11.69 -19.82
CA TYR A 221 -11.91 11.70 -19.87
C TYR A 221 -12.47 10.33 -20.25
N GLY A 222 -11.86 9.65 -21.21
CA GLY A 222 -12.24 8.28 -21.58
C GLY A 222 -12.15 7.33 -20.39
N LEU A 223 -10.99 7.28 -19.72
CA LEU A 223 -10.80 6.46 -18.52
C LEU A 223 -11.78 6.85 -17.41
N GLY A 224 -11.96 8.14 -17.15
CA GLY A 224 -12.89 8.62 -16.14
C GLY A 224 -14.34 8.20 -16.40
N VAL A 225 -14.80 8.31 -17.65
CA VAL A 225 -16.13 7.87 -18.06
C VAL A 225 -16.25 6.34 -17.97
N THR A 226 -15.26 5.58 -18.44
CA THR A 226 -15.27 4.11 -18.33
C THR A 226 -15.37 3.64 -16.88
N VAL A 227 -14.56 4.22 -15.99
CA VAL A 227 -14.60 3.88 -14.55
C VAL A 227 -15.94 4.27 -13.95
N LEU A 228 -16.47 5.45 -14.29
CA LEU A 228 -17.75 5.93 -13.78
C LEU A 228 -18.91 5.04 -14.25
N VAL A 229 -18.99 4.73 -15.55
CA VAL A 229 -20.02 3.84 -16.11
C VAL A 229 -19.91 2.44 -15.52
N GLY A 230 -18.69 1.88 -15.42
CA GLY A 230 -18.48 0.58 -14.80
C GLY A 230 -18.89 0.54 -13.33
N ALA A 231 -18.52 1.56 -12.54
CA ALA A 231 -18.88 1.64 -11.13
C ALA A 231 -20.40 1.71 -10.88
N PHE A 232 -21.15 2.32 -11.81
CA PHE A 232 -22.60 2.47 -11.74
C PHE A 232 -23.38 1.44 -12.58
N GLY A 233 -22.71 0.50 -13.25
CA GLY A 233 -23.33 -0.48 -14.14
C GLY A 233 -24.46 -1.26 -13.47
N ASP A 234 -24.18 -1.87 -12.31
CA ASP A 234 -25.19 -2.67 -11.59
C ASP A 234 -26.35 -1.84 -11.03
N PRO A 235 -26.11 -0.71 -10.31
CA PRO A 235 -27.20 0.16 -9.87
C PRO A 235 -28.11 0.60 -11.03
N VAL A 236 -27.54 0.95 -12.18
CA VAL A 236 -28.31 1.38 -13.36
C VAL A 236 -29.14 0.21 -13.91
N ARG A 237 -28.56 -0.99 -14.00
CA ARG A 237 -29.27 -2.21 -14.45
C ARG A 237 -30.39 -2.63 -13.50
N LEU A 238 -30.27 -2.36 -12.20
CA LEU A 238 -31.31 -2.64 -11.21
C LEU A 238 -32.48 -1.64 -11.28
N ILE A 239 -32.17 -0.34 -11.41
CA ILE A 239 -33.17 0.74 -11.32
C ILE A 239 -33.97 0.91 -12.62
N LEU A 240 -33.34 0.72 -13.79
CA LEU A 240 -34.01 0.94 -15.08
C LEU A 240 -35.26 0.04 -15.28
N PRO A 241 -35.17 -1.29 -15.09
CA PRO A 241 -36.31 -2.18 -15.28
C PRO A 241 -37.43 -1.93 -14.28
N GLU A 242 -37.09 -1.62 -13.02
CA GLU A 242 -38.09 -1.35 -11.99
C GLU A 242 -38.92 -0.11 -12.31
N ASN A 243 -38.27 0.96 -12.82
CA ASN A 243 -38.96 2.17 -13.23
C ASN A 243 -39.75 1.99 -14.53
N LEU A 244 -39.20 1.28 -15.52
CA LEU A 244 -39.90 1.03 -16.79
C LEU A 244 -41.14 0.15 -16.59
N ALA A 245 -41.11 -0.79 -15.65
CA ALA A 245 -42.27 -1.63 -15.32
C ALA A 245 -43.40 -0.83 -14.65
N ARG A 246 -43.08 0.21 -13.86
CA ARG A 246 -44.09 1.07 -13.21
C ARG A 246 -44.85 1.96 -14.20
N ASP A 247 -44.21 2.40 -15.28
CA ASP A 247 -44.84 3.28 -16.29
C ASP A 247 -45.70 2.52 -17.32
N THR A 248 -45.59 1.19 -17.39
CA THR A 248 -46.35 0.35 -18.33
C THR A 248 -47.65 -0.25 -17.76
N LEU A 249 -47.98 0.02 -16.49
CA LEU A 249 -49.21 -0.40 -15.80
C LEU A 249 -50.12 0.79 -15.53
#